data_AF-A0A837RFV8-F1
#
_entry.id   AF-A0A837RFV8-F1
#
_cell.length_a   1.000
_cell.length_b   1.000
_cell.length_c   1.000
_cell.angle_alpha   90.00
_cell.angle_beta   90.00
_cell.angle_gamma   90.00
#
_symmetry.space_group_name_H-M   'P 1'
#
loop_
_entity.id
_entity.type
_entity.pdbx_description
1 polymer ?
#
loop_
_entity_poly.entity_id
_entity_poly.type
_entity_poly.pdbx_seq_one_letter_code
_entity_poly.pdbx_strand_id
1 'polypeptide(L)'
;MDNDTAEIYFRVLAFTGMLKGESLALLWTDINFETNQISINKTQSQGEHGHLLVNTPKTPTSIRTVDFDPKTMDIYTEVTSKQKKETAQKYANYVNF
;
A
#
# COMPACT_ATOMS: atom_id res chain seq x y z
N MET A 1 -17.41 -10.46 12.48
CA MET A 1 -16.04 -10.53 11.93
C MET A 1 -15.86 -9.18 11.28
N ASP A 2 -15.39 -8.23 12.08
CA ASP A 2 -15.26 -6.85 11.64
C ASP A 2 -14.13 -6.82 10.62
N ASN A 3 -14.40 -6.24 9.46
CA ASN A 3 -13.49 -6.28 8.33
C ASN A 3 -12.44 -5.17 8.48
N ASP A 4 -11.60 -5.27 9.51
CA ASP A 4 -10.59 -4.29 9.87
C ASP A 4 -9.70 -3.94 8.66
N THR A 5 -9.44 -4.91 7.79
CA THR A 5 -8.63 -4.70 6.59
C THR A 5 -9.31 -3.79 5.56
N ALA A 6 -10.61 -3.97 5.32
CA ALA A 6 -11.33 -3.09 4.38
C ALA A 6 -11.50 -1.68 4.94
N GLU A 7 -11.76 -1.54 6.24
CA GLU A 7 -11.85 -0.23 6.88
C GLU A 7 -10.54 0.54 6.73
N ILE A 8 -9.41 -0.11 7.02
CA ILE A 8 -8.08 0.49 6.89
C ILE A 8 -7.77 0.84 5.44
N TYR A 9 -8.11 -0.04 4.50
CA TYR A 9 -7.96 0.21 3.08
C TYR A 9 -8.72 1.45 2.62
N PHE A 10 -10.01 1.55 2.96
CA PHE A 10 -10.83 2.71 2.59
C PHE A 10 -10.39 3.99 3.30
N ARG A 11 -9.91 3.89 4.54
CA ARG A 11 -9.34 5.03 5.25
C ARG A 11 -8.11 5.58 4.54
N VAL A 12 -7.16 4.72 4.18
CA VAL A 12 -5.98 5.15 3.41
C VAL A 12 -6.41 5.83 2.12
N LEU A 13 -7.32 5.22 1.34
CA LEU A 13 -7.80 5.84 0.10
C LEU A 13 -8.48 7.20 0.34
N ALA A 14 -9.33 7.32 1.35
CA ALA A 14 -10.10 8.53 1.62
C ALA A 14 -9.23 9.70 2.09
N PHE A 15 -8.22 9.43 2.92
CA PHE A 15 -7.36 10.48 3.51
C PHE A 15 -6.15 10.83 2.65
N THR A 16 -5.71 9.94 1.77
CA THR A 16 -4.58 10.20 0.84
C THR A 16 -5.03 10.61 -0.57
N GLY A 17 -6.30 10.38 -0.91
CA GLY A 17 -6.83 10.59 -2.26
C GLY A 17 -6.19 9.67 -3.31
N MET A 18 -5.64 8.54 -2.90
CA MET A 18 -5.07 7.54 -3.81
C MET A 18 -6.17 6.86 -4.64
N LEU A 19 -5.85 6.56 -5.89
CA LEU A 19 -6.62 5.61 -6.69
C LEU A 19 -6.28 4.17 -6.26
N LYS A 20 -7.21 3.24 -6.46
CA LYS A 20 -7.01 1.81 -6.17
C LYS A 20 -5.66 1.28 -6.71
N GLY A 21 -5.33 1.56 -7.97
CA GLY A 21 -4.08 1.10 -8.58
C GLY A 21 -2.83 1.68 -7.90
N GLU A 22 -2.89 2.93 -7.44
CA GLU A 22 -1.79 3.59 -6.71
C GLU A 22 -1.58 2.92 -5.35
N SER A 23 -2.66 2.67 -4.61
CA SER A 23 -2.61 1.98 -3.31
C SER A 23 -2.04 0.55 -3.42
N LEU A 24 -2.36 -0.15 -4.50
CA LEU A 24 -1.91 -1.52 -4.74
C LEU A 24 -0.45 -1.60 -5.20
N ALA A 25 0.06 -0.53 -5.81
CA ALA A 25 1.45 -0.47 -6.24
C ALA A 25 2.39 0.02 -5.14
N LEU A 26 1.89 0.52 -4.01
CA LEU A 26 2.71 1.17 -2.98
C LEU A 26 3.77 0.24 -2.39
N LEU A 27 5.00 0.74 -2.21
CA LEU A 27 6.09 0.04 -1.55
C LEU A 27 6.52 0.77 -0.27
N TRP A 28 7.17 0.05 0.64
CA TRP A 28 7.76 0.63 1.86
C TRP A 28 8.71 1.78 1.58
N THR A 29 9.45 1.70 0.48
CA THR A 29 10.42 2.71 0.05
C THR A 29 9.77 4.02 -0.40
N ASP A 30 8.46 4.02 -0.66
CA ASP A 30 7.73 5.23 -1.07
C ASP A 30 7.26 6.05 0.13
N ILE A 31 7.45 5.55 1.36
CA ILE A 31 6.95 6.17 2.58
C ILE A 31 8.12 6.78 3.36
N ASN A 32 8.02 8.07 3.63
CA ASN A 32 8.90 8.77 4.55
C ASN A 32 8.21 8.84 5.93
N PHE A 33 8.69 8.03 6.87
CA PHE A 33 8.16 7.96 8.23
C PHE A 33 8.59 9.15 9.11
N GLU A 34 9.64 9.89 8.74
CA GLU A 34 10.06 11.09 9.46
C GLU A 34 9.17 12.28 9.13
N THR A 35 8.78 12.41 7.86
CA THR A 35 7.92 13.51 7.38
C THR A 35 6.45 13.13 7.27
N ASN A 36 6.08 11.88 7.55
CA ASN A 36 4.74 11.33 7.36
C ASN A 36 4.19 11.53 5.94
N GLN A 37 5.00 11.21 4.93
CA GLN A 37 4.64 11.44 3.52
C GLN A 37 4.73 10.18 2.68
N ILE A 38 3.89 10.10 1.65
CA ILE A 38 3.92 9.05 0.63
C ILE A 38 4.25 9.66 -0.73
N SER A 39 5.20 9.06 -1.43
CA SER A 39 5.46 9.32 -2.84
C SER A 39 4.61 8.42 -3.73
N ILE A 40 3.61 8.99 -4.40
CA ILE A 40 2.78 8.28 -5.37
C ILE A 40 3.41 8.47 -6.74
N ASN A 41 4.05 7.42 -7.26
CA ASN A 41 4.79 7.47 -8.53
C ASN A 41 4.51 6.27 -9.45
N LYS A 42 3.65 5.35 -9.02
CA LYS A 42 3.33 4.11 -9.73
C LYS A 42 1.92 3.63 -9.46
N THR A 43 1.40 2.82 -10.38
CA THR A 43 0.05 2.28 -10.34
C THR A 43 0.04 0.83 -10.83
N GLN A 44 -0.77 0.00 -10.18
CA GLN A 44 -0.96 -1.40 -10.54
C GLN A 44 -2.23 -1.54 -11.39
N SER A 45 -2.11 -2.23 -12.52
CA SER A 45 -3.23 -2.59 -13.40
C SER A 45 -3.20 -4.08 -13.73
N GLN A 46 -4.32 -4.62 -14.20
CA GLN A 46 -4.37 -5.97 -14.78
C GLN A 46 -4.18 -5.84 -16.30
N GLY A 47 -3.18 -6.53 -16.82
CA GLY A 47 -2.94 -6.71 -18.25
C GLY A 47 -3.75 -7.87 -18.83
N GLU A 48 -3.42 -8.24 -20.06
CA GLU A 48 -4.03 -9.38 -20.73
C GLU A 48 -3.87 -10.66 -19.89
N HIS A 49 -4.87 -11.54 -19.91
CA HIS A 49 -4.91 -12.77 -19.12
C HIS A 49 -4.76 -12.59 -17.59
N GLY A 50 -4.98 -11.38 -17.06
CA GLY A 50 -4.96 -11.11 -15.62
C GLY A 50 -3.57 -10.92 -15.02
N HIS A 51 -2.53 -10.79 -15.86
CA HIS A 51 -1.18 -10.51 -15.38
C HIS A 51 -1.11 -9.15 -14.69
N LEU A 52 -0.46 -9.08 -13.53
CA LEU A 52 -0.28 -7.81 -12.81
C LEU A 52 0.83 -6.99 -13.48
N LEU A 53 0.51 -5.75 -13.81
CA LEU A 53 1.43 -4.78 -14.38
C LEU A 53 1.61 -3.61 -13.42
N VAL A 54 2.86 -3.25 -13.14
CA VAL A 54 3.20 -2.01 -12.43
C VAL A 54 3.70 -1.01 -13.45
N ASN A 55 2.99 0.11 -13.56
CA ASN A 55 3.26 1.16 -14.54
C ASN A 55 3.47 2.49 -13.85
N THR A 56 4.12 3.43 -14.54
CA THR A 56 4.03 4.84 -14.17
C THR A 56 2.60 5.34 -14.40
N PRO A 57 2.11 6.31 -13.61
CA PRO A 57 0.81 6.90 -13.84
C PRO A 57 0.72 7.48 -15.25
N LYS A 58 -0.44 7.31 -15.91
CA LYS A 58 -0.65 7.74 -17.30
C LYS A 58 -0.43 9.23 -17.50
N THR A 59 -0.67 10.03 -16.47
CA THR A 59 -0.52 11.49 -16.49
C THR A 59 0.53 11.93 -15.46
N PRO A 60 1.47 12.83 -15.83
CA PRO A 60 2.48 13.35 -14.90
C PRO A 60 1.90 14.00 -13.63
N THR A 61 0.70 14.59 -13.74
CA THR A 61 -0.03 15.19 -12.61
C THR A 61 -0.43 14.21 -11.52
N SER A 62 -0.44 12.90 -11.81
CA SER A 62 -0.70 11.86 -10.81
C SER A 62 0.54 11.52 -9.98
N ILE A 63 1.74 11.92 -10.43
CA ILE A 63 2.96 11.78 -9.64
C ILE A 63 2.99 12.89 -8.60
N ARG A 64 2.88 12.53 -7.33
CA ARG A 64 2.71 13.50 -6.23
C ARG A 64 3.19 12.93 -4.90
N THR A 65 3.50 13.84 -3.99
CA THR A 65 3.69 13.50 -2.57
C THR A 65 2.44 13.90 -1.80
N VAL A 66 1.92 13.01 -0.97
CA VAL A 66 0.75 13.27 -0.11
C VAL A 66 1.13 13.06 1.35
N ASP A 67 0.57 13.87 2.23
CA ASP A 67 0.74 13.71 3.67
C ASP A 67 -0.18 12.59 4.17
N PHE A 68 0.37 11.75 5.05
CA PHE A 68 -0.41 10.86 5.91
C PHE A 68 -0.81 11.68 7.14
N ASP A 69 -2.11 11.74 7.48
CA ASP A 69 -2.45 12.17 8.83
C ASP A 69 -1.86 11.18 9.85
N PRO A 70 -1.42 11.64 11.04
CA PRO A 70 -0.73 10.79 12.00
C PRO A 70 -1.49 9.50 12.34
N LYS A 71 -2.82 9.59 12.48
CA LYS A 71 -3.65 8.43 12.79
C LYS A 71 -3.66 7.42 11.64
N THR A 72 -3.58 7.84 10.38
CA THR A 72 -3.48 6.91 9.22
C THR A 72 -2.09 6.28 9.13
N MET A 73 -1.03 7.00 9.52
CA MET A 73 0.31 6.43 9.63
C MET A 73 0.41 5.35 10.72
N ASP A 74 -0.16 5.61 11.90
CA ASP A 74 -0.15 4.66 13.02
C ASP A 74 -0.85 3.35 12.64
N ILE A 75 -2.07 3.47 12.10
CA ILE A 75 -2.87 2.34 11.62
C ILE A 75 -2.13 1.56 10.53
N TYR A 76 -1.53 2.27 9.56
CA TYR A 76 -0.79 1.63 8.49
C TYR A 76 0.43 0.86 9.03
N THR A 77 1.19 1.45 9.94
CA THR A 77 2.39 0.84 10.55
C THR A 77 2.05 -0.38 11.42
N GLU A 78 0.92 -0.36 12.11
CA GLU A 78 0.43 -1.49 12.90
C GLU A 78 0.08 -2.69 12.01
N VAL A 79 -0.75 -2.47 10.97
CA VAL A 79 -1.13 -3.52 10.01
C VAL A 79 0.09 -4.11 9.32
N THR A 80 1.05 -3.24 8.96
CA THR A 80 2.32 -3.64 8.37
C THR A 80 3.08 -4.64 9.22
N SER A 81 3.19 -4.33 10.51
CA SER A 81 3.96 -5.14 11.45
C SER A 81 3.32 -6.52 11.61
N LYS A 82 2.00 -6.57 11.64
CA LYS A 82 1.22 -7.82 11.63
C LYS A 82 1.45 -8.61 10.34
N GLN A 83 1.34 -7.98 9.17
CA GLN A 83 1.53 -8.63 7.87
C GLN A 83 2.96 -9.16 7.65
N LYS A 84 3.98 -8.43 8.12
CA LYS A 84 5.38 -8.90 8.07
C LYS A 84 5.56 -10.19 8.87
N LYS A 85 5.01 -10.25 10.08
CA LYS A 85 5.05 -11.44 10.94
C LYS A 85 4.32 -12.63 10.29
N GLU A 86 3.13 -12.41 9.76
CA GLU A 86 2.36 -13.45 9.08
C GLU A 86 3.06 -13.97 7.81
N THR A 87 3.63 -13.07 7.01
CA THR A 87 4.36 -13.44 5.78
C THR A 87 5.62 -14.22 6.11
N ALA A 88 6.39 -13.79 7.12
CA ALA A 88 7.55 -14.53 7.60
C ALA A 88 7.18 -15.94 8.08
N GLN A 89 6.06 -16.09 8.80
CA GLN A 89 5.56 -17.40 9.23
C GLN A 89 5.16 -18.29 8.05
N LYS A 90 4.44 -17.73 7.06
CA LYS A 90 4.06 -18.48 5.84
C LYS A 90 5.29 -18.94 5.07
N TYR A 91 6.31 -18.09 4.94
CA TYR A 91 7.57 -18.45 4.30
C TYR A 91 8.31 -19.54 5.09
N ALA A 92 8.43 -19.38 6.42
CA ALA A 92 9.02 -20.39 7.29
C ALA A 92 8.32 -21.75 7.14
N ASN A 93 6.99 -21.78 7.05
CA ASN A 93 6.26 -23.01 6.80
C ASN A 93 6.58 -23.58 5.41
N TYR A 94 6.60 -22.74 4.35
CA TYR A 94 6.91 -23.16 2.97
C TYR A 94 8.30 -23.81 2.83
N VAL A 95 9.33 -23.24 3.47
CA VAL A 95 10.71 -23.74 3.37
C VAL A 95 10.99 -24.95 4.26
N ASN A 96 10.13 -25.23 5.24
CA ASN A 96 10.25 -26.39 6.13
C ASN A 96 9.44 -27.61 5.62
N PHE A 97 8.96 -27.58 4.37
CA PHE A 97 8.39 -28.75 3.65
C PHE A 97 9.46 -29.51 2.86
#